data_AF-A0A2I0GQM8-F1
#
_entry.id   AF-A0A2I0GQM8-F1
#
_cell.length_a   1.000
_cell.length_b   1.000
_cell.length_c   1.000
_cell.angle_alpha   90.00
_cell.angle_beta   90.00
_cell.angle_gamma   90.00
#
_symmetry.space_group_name_H-M   'P 1'
#
loop_
_entity.id
_entity.type
_entity.pdbx_description
1 polymer ?
#
loop_
_entity_poly.entity_id
_entity_poly.type
_entity_poly.pdbx_seq_one_letter_code
_entity_poly.pdbx_strand_id
1 'polypeptide(L)'
;MPTSTAWHDDYAQEMRQLTKELVRLFGEWQLNFGNKAKAEDYPTQKAILWAKVIMHLQPTAKQWQQAKQRSILEEWPPSSARDLLALADTNGKSYPNSRQAYLDAAQRKYVHAVVYETARRVGFSDMRSKAEAITYPCWQQIYPKVCQEHNNGATFVLPQSRQIAHKHIPMSSDSPMAATVDTFLREFGRQSM
;
A
#
# COMPACT_ATOMS: atom_id res chain seq x y z
N MET A 1 -1.46 32.03 6.63
CA MET A 1 -0.06 31.62 6.81
C MET A 1 0.07 31.05 8.22
N PRO A 2 -0.07 29.72 8.43
CA PRO A 2 0.14 29.13 9.75
C PRO A 2 1.63 29.19 10.08
N THR A 3 1.92 29.72 11.25
CA THR A 3 3.23 30.13 11.77
C THR A 3 4.15 28.95 12.08
N SER A 4 5.43 29.12 11.75
CA SER A 4 6.54 28.17 11.94
C SER A 4 6.67 27.55 13.35
N THR A 5 6.03 28.15 14.35
CA THR A 5 6.00 27.70 15.75
C THR A 5 5.20 26.42 15.95
N ALA A 6 4.06 26.27 15.26
CA ALA A 6 3.14 25.13 15.47
C ALA A 6 3.80 23.78 15.13
N TRP A 7 4.61 23.74 14.07
CA TRP A 7 5.35 22.54 13.66
C TRP A 7 6.41 22.08 14.67
N HIS A 8 7.01 23.02 15.41
CA HIS A 8 8.01 22.69 16.43
C HIS A 8 7.35 22.19 17.72
N ASP A 9 6.19 22.75 18.06
CA ASP A 9 5.42 22.36 19.23
C ASP A 9 4.83 20.94 19.09
N ASP A 10 4.28 20.61 17.91
CA ASP A 10 3.74 19.28 17.62
C ASP A 10 4.82 18.20 17.69
N TYR A 11 5.99 18.44 17.08
CA TYR A 11 7.12 17.51 17.14
C TYR A 11 7.62 17.28 18.58
N ALA A 12 7.73 18.36 19.37
CA ALA A 12 8.16 18.27 20.76
C ALA A 12 7.12 17.57 21.65
N GLN A 13 5.83 17.68 21.32
CA GLN A 13 4.75 16.98 22.01
C GLN A 13 4.71 15.50 21.66
N GLU A 14 4.81 15.13 20.39
CA GLU A 14 4.87 13.74 19.92
C GLU A 14 6.09 13.01 20.51
N MET A 15 7.27 13.64 20.47
CA MET A 15 8.49 13.07 21.05
C MET A 15 8.32 12.80 22.54
N ARG A 16 7.69 13.72 23.28
CA ARG A 16 7.41 13.53 24.72
C ARG A 16 6.45 12.37 24.96
N GLN A 17 5.42 12.21 24.15
CA GLN A 17 4.48 11.10 24.30
C GLN A 17 5.13 9.75 23.97
N LEU A 18 5.86 9.66 22.86
CA LEU A 18 6.59 8.44 22.49
C LEU A 18 7.62 8.05 23.55
N THR A 19 8.34 9.02 24.11
CA THR A 19 9.30 8.77 25.19
C THR A 19 8.59 8.18 26.42
N LYS A 20 7.43 8.73 26.82
CA LYS A 20 6.64 8.19 27.94
C LYS A 20 6.16 6.77 27.67
N GLU A 21 5.70 6.48 26.45
CA GLU A 21 5.32 5.12 26.06
C GLU A 21 6.49 4.14 26.16
N LEU A 22 7.66 4.52 25.66
CA LEU A 22 8.86 3.68 25.71
C LEU A 22 9.34 3.42 27.13
N VAL A 23 9.30 4.43 28.01
CA VAL A 23 9.64 4.24 29.43
C VAL A 23 8.68 3.23 30.09
N ARG A 24 7.39 3.28 29.75
CA ARG A 24 6.43 2.28 30.24
C ARG A 24 6.74 0.88 29.71
N LEU A 25 7.01 0.76 28.41
CA LEU A 25 7.38 -0.51 27.77
C LEU A 25 8.65 -1.11 28.38
N PHE A 26 9.65 -0.28 28.70
CA PHE A 26 10.86 -0.74 29.40
C PHE A 26 10.54 -1.29 30.79
N GLY A 27 9.59 -0.67 31.52
CA GLY A 27 9.08 -1.21 32.78
C GLY A 27 8.37 -2.55 32.60
N GLU A 28 7.55 -2.69 31.55
CA GLU A 28 6.90 -3.96 31.22
C GLU A 28 7.93 -5.06 30.89
N TRP A 29 8.99 -4.72 30.18
CA TRP A 29 10.10 -5.65 29.92
C TRP A 29 10.84 -6.05 31.19
N GLN A 30 11.11 -5.13 32.11
CA GLN A 30 11.72 -5.45 33.40
C GLN A 30 10.87 -6.47 34.18
N LEU A 31 9.55 -6.33 34.15
CA LEU A 31 8.63 -7.27 34.80
C LEU A 31 8.58 -8.63 34.10
N ASN A 32 8.58 -8.65 32.76
CA ASN A 32 8.43 -9.87 31.97
C ASN A 32 9.73 -10.69 31.86
N PHE A 33 10.86 -10.02 31.67
CA PHE A 33 12.15 -10.63 31.37
C PHE A 33 13.07 -10.76 32.59
N GLY A 34 12.72 -10.13 33.71
CA GLY A 34 13.48 -10.15 34.95
C GLY A 34 14.94 -9.81 34.72
N ASN A 35 15.84 -10.75 35.04
CA ASN A 35 17.29 -10.55 34.93
C ASN A 35 17.79 -10.25 33.51
N LYS A 36 17.01 -10.57 32.46
CA LYS A 36 17.36 -10.30 31.06
C LYS A 36 17.07 -8.84 30.65
N ALA A 37 16.33 -8.08 31.45
CA ALA A 37 16.04 -6.67 31.22
C ALA A 37 16.27 -5.85 32.48
N LYS A 38 17.52 -5.55 32.83
CA LYS A 38 17.82 -4.77 34.03
C LYS A 38 17.47 -3.30 33.82
N ALA A 39 17.10 -2.61 34.90
CA ALA A 39 16.78 -1.19 34.84
C ALA A 39 17.91 -0.31 34.28
N GLU A 40 19.16 -0.70 34.56
CA GLU A 40 20.38 -0.04 34.06
C GLU A 40 20.52 -0.11 32.54
N ASP A 41 19.99 -1.16 31.90
CA ASP A 41 20.08 -1.36 30.45
C ASP A 41 19.04 -0.53 29.66
N TYR A 42 18.04 0.00 30.36
CA TYR A 42 16.87 0.69 29.79
C TYR A 42 16.59 2.05 30.45
N PRO A 43 17.57 2.97 30.49
CA PRO A 43 17.37 4.30 31.07
C PRO A 43 16.52 5.20 30.17
N THR A 44 15.97 6.28 30.75
CA THR A 44 15.15 7.28 30.03
C THR A 44 15.86 7.85 28.79
N GLN A 45 17.18 8.00 28.82
CA GLN A 45 17.99 8.48 27.69
C GLN A 45 17.90 7.51 26.50
N LYS A 46 17.84 6.20 26.75
CA LYS A 46 17.64 5.19 25.70
C LYS A 46 16.24 5.31 25.12
N ALA A 47 15.22 5.59 25.93
CA ALA A 47 13.86 5.86 25.45
C ALA A 47 13.81 7.11 24.55
N ILE A 48 14.52 8.19 24.89
CA ILE A 48 14.62 9.39 24.03
C ILE A 48 15.28 9.06 22.70
N LEU A 49 16.38 8.29 22.70
CA LEU A 49 17.05 7.85 21.47
C LEU A 49 16.13 7.00 20.59
N TRP A 50 15.42 6.06 21.21
CA TRP A 50 14.47 5.20 20.52
C TRP A 50 13.28 5.98 19.96
N ALA A 51 12.76 6.97 20.70
CA ALA A 51 11.70 7.86 20.23
C ALA A 51 12.13 8.60 18.96
N LYS A 52 13.36 9.14 18.90
CA LYS A 52 13.90 9.76 17.67
C LYS A 52 13.92 8.79 16.50
N VAL A 53 14.35 7.54 16.72
CA VAL A 53 14.38 6.51 15.68
C VAL A 53 12.97 6.17 15.20
N ILE A 54 12.01 6.01 16.13
CA ILE A 54 10.62 5.70 15.78
C ILE A 54 9.97 6.86 15.02
N MET A 55 10.18 8.11 15.45
CA MET A 55 9.70 9.29 14.73
C MET A 55 10.30 9.41 13.33
N HIS A 56 11.56 8.99 13.16
CA HIS A 56 12.20 8.97 11.84
C HIS A 56 11.65 7.86 10.94
N LEU A 57 11.37 6.67 11.50
CA LEU A 57 10.87 5.51 10.76
C LEU A 57 9.36 5.56 10.50
N GLN A 58 8.62 6.37 11.27
CA GLN A 58 7.18 6.61 11.13
C GLN A 58 6.36 5.31 10.96
N PRO A 59 6.43 4.35 11.91
CA PRO A 59 5.63 3.14 11.83
C PRO A 59 4.14 3.48 11.95
N THR A 60 3.28 2.70 11.28
CA THR A 60 1.83 2.83 11.46
C THR A 60 1.43 2.50 12.89
N ALA A 61 0.30 3.02 13.36
CA ALA A 61 -0.24 2.68 14.70
C ALA A 61 -0.39 1.17 14.90
N LYS A 62 -0.78 0.43 13.84
CA LYS A 62 -0.87 -1.03 13.88
C LYS A 62 0.50 -1.70 14.04
N GLN A 63 1.49 -1.29 13.24
CA GLN A 63 2.85 -1.82 13.37
C GLN A 63 3.44 -1.53 14.75
N TRP A 64 3.23 -0.32 15.26
CA TRP A 64 3.68 0.05 16.60
C TRP A 64 3.04 -0.80 17.69
N GLN A 65 1.72 -1.02 17.63
CA GLN A 65 1.02 -1.88 18.58
C GLN A 65 1.47 -3.34 18.48
N GLN A 66 1.64 -3.87 17.27
CA GLN A 66 2.11 -5.23 17.05
C GLN A 66 3.55 -5.44 17.55
N ALA A 67 4.45 -4.50 17.26
CA ALA A 67 5.83 -4.52 17.76
C ALA A 67 5.87 -4.60 19.29
N LYS A 68 5.10 -3.73 19.97
CA LYS A 68 5.00 -3.75 21.44
C LYS A 68 4.47 -5.08 21.96
N GLN A 69 3.35 -5.56 21.44
CA GLN A 69 2.74 -6.83 21.87
C GLN A 69 3.68 -8.02 21.67
N ARG A 70 4.34 -8.11 20.51
CA ARG A 70 5.27 -9.20 20.22
C ARG A 70 6.55 -9.13 21.04
N SER A 71 7.05 -7.92 21.32
CA SER A 71 8.27 -7.75 22.12
C SER A 71 8.18 -8.36 23.52
N ILE A 72 6.98 -8.54 24.07
CA ILE A 72 6.75 -9.17 25.37
C ILE A 72 6.78 -10.71 25.26
N LEU A 73 6.47 -11.24 24.07
CA LEU A 73 6.41 -12.68 23.82
C LEU A 73 7.76 -13.29 23.38
N GLU A 74 8.74 -12.45 23.08
CA GLU A 74 10.08 -12.89 22.71
C GLU A 74 10.80 -13.57 23.89
N GLU A 75 11.89 -14.28 23.62
CA GLU A 75 12.74 -14.86 24.66
C GLU A 75 13.68 -13.81 25.31
N TRP A 76 13.99 -12.76 24.54
CA TRP A 76 14.89 -11.67 24.91
C TRP A 76 14.29 -10.31 24.52
N PRO A 77 14.47 -9.27 25.35
CA PRO A 77 14.02 -7.93 24.99
C PRO A 77 14.79 -7.40 23.77
N PRO A 78 14.15 -6.59 22.91
CA PRO A 78 14.83 -5.95 21.78
C PRO A 78 16.01 -5.08 22.20
N SER A 79 17.11 -5.18 21.44
CA SER A 79 18.34 -4.42 21.73
C SER A 79 18.27 -2.97 21.23
N SER A 80 17.46 -2.73 20.20
CA SER A 80 17.29 -1.43 19.55
C SER A 80 15.84 -1.15 19.13
N ALA A 81 15.53 0.12 18.87
CA ALA A 81 14.23 0.52 18.32
C ALA A 81 13.94 -0.12 16.96
N ARG A 82 14.97 -0.40 16.15
CA ARG A 82 14.81 -1.10 14.86
C ARG A 82 14.41 -2.56 15.08
N ASP A 83 15.05 -3.24 16.02
CA ASP A 83 14.71 -4.62 16.34
C ASP A 83 13.28 -4.72 16.86
N LEU A 84 12.88 -3.78 17.74
CA LEU A 84 11.50 -3.70 18.21
C LEU A 84 10.52 -3.56 17.04
N LEU A 85 10.77 -2.62 16.11
CA LEU A 85 9.88 -2.44 14.96
C LEU A 85 9.93 -3.60 13.97
N ALA A 86 11.03 -4.34 13.90
CA ALA A 86 11.13 -5.55 13.07
C ALA A 86 10.23 -6.68 13.58
N LEU A 87 9.84 -6.67 14.87
CA LEU A 87 8.87 -7.61 15.41
C LEU A 87 7.45 -7.37 14.90
N ALA A 88 7.14 -6.15 14.42
CA ALA A 88 5.86 -5.89 13.79
C ALA A 88 5.70 -6.82 12.59
N ASP A 89 4.64 -7.63 12.60
CA ASP A 89 4.43 -8.70 11.64
C ASP A 89 4.52 -8.18 10.19
N THR A 90 5.58 -8.54 9.48
CA THR A 90 5.74 -8.30 8.03
C THR A 90 4.83 -9.23 7.21
N ASN A 91 4.24 -10.25 7.83
CA ASN A 91 3.44 -11.30 7.19
C ASN A 91 2.05 -10.86 6.72
N GLY A 92 1.68 -9.57 6.82
CA GLY A 92 0.37 -9.10 6.39
C GLY A 92 0.25 -8.67 4.92
N LYS A 93 1.36 -8.33 4.25
CA LYS A 93 1.31 -7.73 2.89
C LYS A 93 2.57 -8.12 2.11
N SER A 94 2.64 -9.36 1.64
CA SER A 94 3.67 -9.78 0.69
C SER A 94 3.42 -9.05 -0.64
N TYR A 95 4.13 -7.94 -0.83
CA TYR A 95 4.07 -7.18 -2.07
C TYR A 95 4.81 -7.93 -3.17
N PRO A 96 4.30 -7.97 -4.41
CA PRO A 96 5.02 -8.55 -5.52
C PRO A 96 6.41 -7.93 -5.69
N ASN A 97 7.38 -8.70 -6.18
CA ASN A 97 8.69 -8.17 -6.53
C ASN A 97 8.53 -7.04 -7.56
N SER A 98 9.14 -5.88 -7.31
CA SER A 98 8.95 -4.66 -8.13
C SER A 98 9.24 -4.86 -9.62
N ARG A 99 10.29 -5.63 -9.95
CA ARG A 99 10.68 -5.92 -11.34
C ARG A 99 9.62 -6.77 -12.03
N GLN A 100 9.21 -7.85 -11.37
CA GLN A 100 8.18 -8.74 -11.91
C GLN A 100 6.84 -8.01 -12.03
N ALA A 101 6.48 -7.21 -11.02
CA ALA A 101 5.26 -6.40 -11.01
C ALA A 101 5.21 -5.41 -12.18
N TYR A 102 6.34 -4.79 -12.53
CA TYR A 102 6.45 -3.91 -13.70
C TYR A 102 6.20 -4.68 -15.01
N LEU A 103 6.86 -5.84 -15.18
CA LEU A 103 6.71 -6.67 -16.38
C LEU A 103 5.27 -7.16 -16.55
N ASP A 104 4.65 -7.60 -15.46
CA ASP A 104 3.25 -8.03 -15.43
C ASP A 104 2.32 -6.85 -15.75
N ALA A 105 2.55 -5.68 -15.15
CA ALA A 105 1.77 -4.47 -15.39
C ALA A 105 1.87 -3.96 -16.85
N ALA A 106 3.06 -4.03 -17.46
CA ALA A 106 3.25 -3.71 -18.88
C ALA A 106 2.42 -4.63 -19.79
N GLN A 107 2.22 -5.89 -19.36
CA GLN A 107 1.33 -6.86 -20.02
C GLN A 107 -0.14 -6.76 -19.58
N ARG A 108 -0.51 -5.75 -18.78
CA ARG A 108 -1.85 -5.56 -18.19
C ARG A 108 -2.31 -6.69 -17.25
N LYS A 109 -1.36 -7.40 -16.66
CA LYS A 109 -1.61 -8.40 -15.63
C LYS A 109 -1.39 -7.77 -14.25
N TYR A 110 -2.46 -7.64 -13.48
CA TYR A 110 -2.41 -6.99 -12.18
C TYR A 110 -2.72 -8.01 -11.09
N VAL A 111 -1.66 -8.56 -10.49
CA VAL A 111 -1.74 -9.59 -9.44
C VAL A 111 -2.14 -8.98 -8.08
N HIS A 112 -1.90 -7.68 -7.89
CA HIS A 112 -2.16 -6.99 -6.63
C HIS A 112 -2.61 -5.54 -6.87
N ALA A 113 -3.45 -5.00 -5.99
CA ALA A 113 -4.04 -3.66 -6.16
C ALA A 113 -2.99 -2.53 -6.20
N VAL A 114 -1.90 -2.68 -5.44
CA VAL A 114 -0.74 -1.78 -5.50
C VAL A 114 -0.09 -1.74 -6.89
N VAL A 115 -0.03 -2.89 -7.59
CA VAL A 115 0.56 -2.97 -8.94
C VAL A 115 -0.33 -2.20 -9.92
N TYR A 116 -1.65 -2.37 -9.82
CA TYR A 116 -2.62 -1.63 -10.62
C TYR A 116 -2.55 -0.12 -10.38
N GLU A 117 -2.51 0.30 -9.11
CA GLU A 117 -2.43 1.72 -8.75
C GLU A 117 -1.10 2.34 -9.17
N THR A 118 0.00 1.61 -9.05
CA THR A 118 1.31 2.06 -9.56
C THR A 118 1.27 2.27 -11.07
N ALA A 119 0.73 1.30 -11.82
CA ALA A 119 0.58 1.40 -13.26
C ALA A 119 -0.34 2.57 -13.68
N ARG A 120 -1.39 2.84 -12.91
CA ARG A 120 -2.27 4.00 -13.11
C ARG A 120 -1.52 5.32 -12.97
N ARG A 121 -0.66 5.44 -11.96
CA ARG A 121 0.14 6.67 -11.68
C ARG A 121 1.30 6.87 -12.65
N VAL A 122 1.93 5.79 -13.12
CA VAL A 122 2.94 5.85 -14.20
C VAL A 122 2.27 6.20 -15.53
N GLY A 123 1.03 5.73 -15.74
CA GLY A 123 0.25 5.95 -16.94
C GLY A 123 0.21 4.69 -17.82
N PHE A 124 -0.97 4.11 -17.96
CA PHE A 124 -1.15 2.88 -18.75
C PHE A 124 -0.75 3.04 -20.22
N SER A 125 -0.98 4.22 -20.80
CA SER A 125 -0.57 4.51 -22.18
C SER A 125 0.95 4.54 -22.30
N ASP A 126 1.61 5.21 -21.37
CA ASP A 126 3.07 5.36 -21.37
C ASP A 126 3.78 4.03 -21.20
N MET A 127 3.29 3.17 -20.29
CA MET A 127 3.81 1.81 -20.14
C MET A 127 3.60 0.93 -21.39
N ARG A 128 2.68 1.29 -22.28
CA ARG A 128 2.41 0.57 -23.54
C ARG A 128 3.25 1.09 -24.70
N SER A 129 3.44 2.40 -24.79
CA SER A 129 4.00 3.05 -25.98
C SER A 129 5.46 3.48 -25.84
N LYS A 130 5.94 3.72 -24.61
CA LYS A 130 7.30 4.20 -24.36
C LYS A 130 8.25 3.04 -24.04
N ALA A 131 9.53 3.29 -24.30
CA ALA A 131 10.59 2.34 -23.97
C ALA A 131 10.74 2.17 -22.45
N GLU A 132 11.12 0.96 -22.03
CA GLU A 132 11.33 0.62 -20.62
C GLU A 132 12.30 1.56 -19.89
N ALA A 133 13.34 2.02 -20.60
CA ALA A 133 14.32 2.97 -20.06
C ALA A 133 13.69 4.28 -19.55
N ILE A 134 12.48 4.62 -20.00
CA ILE A 134 11.74 5.83 -19.60
C ILE A 134 10.73 5.50 -18.50
N THR A 135 9.99 4.39 -18.62
CA THR A 135 8.86 4.06 -17.74
C THR A 135 9.28 3.32 -16.47
N TYR A 136 10.33 2.51 -16.52
CA TYR A 136 10.80 1.74 -15.37
C TYR A 136 11.41 2.61 -14.26
N PRO A 137 12.20 3.67 -14.53
CA PRO A 137 12.64 4.60 -13.49
C PRO A 137 11.48 5.27 -12.75
N CYS A 138 10.44 5.71 -13.48
CA CYS A 138 9.22 6.26 -12.87
C CYS A 138 8.51 5.21 -12.00
N TRP A 139 8.42 3.97 -12.49
CA TRP A 139 7.87 2.85 -11.71
C TRP A 139 8.64 2.63 -10.40
N GLN A 140 9.98 2.58 -10.46
CA GLN A 140 10.81 2.37 -9.27
C GLN A 140 10.64 3.47 -8.21
N GLN A 141 10.30 4.70 -8.61
CA GLN A 141 10.02 5.78 -7.67
C GLN A 141 8.61 5.71 -7.08
N ILE A 142 7.63 5.24 -7.86
CA ILE A 142 6.21 5.25 -7.48
C ILE A 142 5.84 3.99 -6.70
N TYR A 143 6.32 2.82 -7.11
CA TYR A 143 5.96 1.53 -6.52
C TYR A 143 6.18 1.47 -5.01
N PRO A 144 7.34 1.90 -4.45
CA PRO A 144 7.55 1.90 -3.00
C PRO A 144 6.58 2.84 -2.26
N LYS A 145 6.23 3.98 -2.86
CA LYS A 145 5.28 4.94 -2.28
C LYS A 145 3.87 4.36 -2.23
N VAL A 146 3.44 3.68 -3.29
CA VAL A 146 2.13 3.01 -3.33
C VAL A 146 2.09 1.83 -2.36
N CYS A 147 3.17 1.04 -2.25
CA CYS A 147 3.30 0.01 -1.22
C CYS A 147 3.19 0.63 0.18
N GLN A 148 3.80 1.78 0.43
CA GLN A 148 3.75 2.48 1.71
C GLN A 148 2.35 3.03 1.98
N GLU A 149 1.69 3.67 1.02
CA GLU A 149 0.32 4.16 1.16
C GLU A 149 -0.67 3.02 1.44
N HIS A 150 -0.57 1.91 0.69
CA HIS A 150 -1.34 0.71 0.95
C HIS A 150 -1.01 0.13 2.32
N ASN A 151 0.26 0.17 2.73
CA ASN A 151 0.67 -0.27 4.06
C ASN A 151 0.00 0.59 5.15
N ASN A 152 -0.06 1.90 4.93
CA ASN A 152 -0.68 2.92 5.79
C ASN A 152 -2.22 2.87 5.82
N GLY A 153 -2.84 1.95 5.08
CA GLY A 153 -4.30 1.73 5.10
C GLY A 153 -5.05 2.32 3.92
N ALA A 154 -4.36 2.88 2.92
CA ALA A 154 -5.00 3.27 1.67
C ALA A 154 -5.64 2.04 1.00
N THR A 155 -6.92 2.15 0.65
CA THR A 155 -7.64 1.07 -0.02
C THR A 155 -7.50 1.26 -1.53
N PHE A 156 -6.86 0.30 -2.18
CA PHE A 156 -6.77 0.24 -3.64
C PHE A 156 -7.68 -0.88 -4.15
N VAL A 157 -8.46 -0.60 -5.18
CA VAL A 157 -9.42 -1.54 -5.73
C VAL A 157 -8.95 -1.97 -7.11
N LEU A 158 -8.81 -3.28 -7.30
CA LEU A 158 -8.69 -3.87 -8.63
C LEU A 158 -10.08 -3.85 -9.27
N PRO A 159 -10.27 -3.19 -10.42
CA PRO A 159 -11.56 -3.22 -11.10
C PRO A 159 -11.86 -4.67 -11.51
N GLN A 160 -12.95 -5.22 -10.99
CA GLN A 160 -13.50 -6.46 -11.51
C GLN A 160 -13.95 -6.23 -12.95
N SER A 161 -13.51 -7.09 -13.88
CA SER A 161 -13.99 -7.08 -15.25
C SER A 161 -15.51 -7.28 -15.25
N ARG A 162 -16.25 -6.20 -15.43
CA ARG A 162 -17.68 -6.28 -15.72
C ARG A 162 -17.80 -6.84 -17.14
N GLN A 163 -18.02 -8.15 -17.26
CA GLN A 163 -18.59 -8.68 -18.49
C GLN A 163 -19.96 -8.01 -18.65
N ILE A 164 -20.08 -7.14 -19.66
CA ILE A 164 -21.38 -6.62 -20.06
C ILE A 164 -22.09 -7.85 -20.64
N ALA A 165 -23.09 -8.36 -19.92
CA ALA A 165 -23.99 -9.35 -20.49
C ALA A 165 -24.69 -8.69 -21.67
N HIS A 166 -24.26 -9.01 -22.89
CA HIS A 166 -24.98 -8.66 -24.10
C HIS A 166 -26.31 -9.41 -24.09
N LYS A 167 -27.34 -8.82 -23.47
CA LYS A 167 -28.71 -9.21 -23.76
C LYS A 167 -28.98 -8.78 -25.19
N HIS A 168 -29.08 -9.75 -26.10
CA HIS A 168 -29.71 -9.51 -27.40
C HIS A 168 -31.14 -9.05 -27.12
N ILE A 169 -31.36 -7.74 -27.15
CA ILE A 169 -32.71 -7.19 -27.26
C ILE A 169 -33.03 -7.29 -28.76
N PRO A 170 -33.98 -8.15 -29.16
CA PRO A 170 -34.41 -8.19 -30.55
C PRO A 170 -34.89 -6.78 -30.93
N MET A 171 -34.47 -6.33 -32.11
CA MET A 171 -34.82 -5.01 -32.63
C MET A 171 -36.35 -4.86 -32.65
N SER A 172 -36.86 -3.79 -32.05
CA SER A 172 -38.29 -3.47 -32.13
C SER A 172 -38.69 -3.24 -33.59
N SER A 173 -39.80 -3.81 -34.04
CA SER A 173 -40.32 -3.67 -35.41
C SER A 173 -40.66 -2.22 -35.79
N ASP A 174 -40.78 -1.32 -34.81
CA ASP A 174 -41.08 0.10 -35.04
C ASP A 174 -39.83 0.96 -35.24
N SER A 175 -38.64 0.36 -35.23
CA SER A 175 -37.40 1.08 -35.50
C SER A 175 -37.28 1.40 -36.98
N PRO A 176 -36.95 2.65 -37.37
CA PRO A 176 -36.68 3.00 -38.77
C PRO A 176 -35.50 2.19 -39.34
N MET A 177 -34.60 1.66 -38.50
CA MET A 177 -33.56 0.72 -38.94
C MET A 177 -34.09 -0.67 -39.31
N ALA A 178 -35.25 -1.09 -38.81
CA ALA A 178 -35.87 -2.36 -39.22
C ALA A 178 -36.27 -2.30 -40.70
N ALA A 179 -36.84 -1.16 -41.13
CA ALA A 179 -37.16 -0.90 -42.54
C ALA A 179 -35.89 -0.84 -43.41
N THR A 180 -34.80 -0.26 -42.90
CA THR A 180 -33.52 -0.21 -43.62
C THR A 180 -32.90 -1.61 -43.79
N VAL A 181 -32.95 -2.45 -42.76
CA VAL A 181 -32.43 -3.83 -42.81
C VAL A 181 -33.29 -4.70 -43.72
N ASP A 182 -34.62 -4.57 -43.68
CA ASP A 182 -35.51 -5.28 -44.60
C ASP A 182 -35.31 -4.85 -46.06
N THR A 183 -35.05 -3.57 -46.30
CA THR A 183 -34.73 -3.06 -47.65
C THR A 183 -33.40 -3.63 -48.12
N PHE A 184 -32.38 -3.65 -47.27
CA PHE A 184 -31.06 -4.22 -47.56
C PHE A 184 -31.13 -5.73 -47.87
N LEU A 185 -31.87 -6.50 -47.07
CA LEU A 185 -32.07 -7.93 -47.29
C LEU A 185 -32.87 -8.22 -48.57
N ARG A 186 -33.80 -7.34 -48.94
CA ARG A 186 -34.58 -7.47 -50.17
C ARG A 186 -33.77 -7.11 -51.43
N GLU A 187 -32.84 -6.16 -51.31
CA GLU A 187 -31.93 -5.77 -52.40
C GLU A 187 -30.82 -6.81 -52.62
N PHE A 188 -30.22 -7.35 -51.56
CA PHE A 188 -29.14 -8.33 -51.66
C PHE A 188 -29.61 -9.79 -51.75
N GLY A 189 -30.79 -10.12 -51.24
CA GLY A 189 -31.36 -11.47 -51.31
C GLY A 189 -31.86 -11.86 -52.72
N ARG A 190 -31.96 -10.90 -53.65
CA ARG A 190 -32.37 -11.15 -55.05
C ARG A 190 -31.22 -11.53 -55.99
N GLN A 191 -29.97 -11.54 -55.55
CA GLN A 191 -28.82 -11.97 -56.37
C GLN A 191 -28.46 -13.45 -56.20
N SER A 192 -29.47 -14.32 -56.09
CA SER A 192 -29.28 -15.77 -56.26
C SER A 192 -30.38 -16.37 -57.12
N MET A 193 -30.34 -16.04 -58.42
CA MET A 193 -30.74 -16.90 -59.54
C MET A 193 -30.00 -16.44 -60.79
#